data_AF-A0A7S4RX25-F1
#
_entry.id   AF-A0A7S4RX25-F1
#
_cell.length_a   1.000
_cell.length_b   1.000
_cell.length_c   1.000
_cell.angle_alpha   90.00
_cell.angle_beta   90.00
_cell.angle_gamma   90.00
#
_symmetry.space_group_name_H-M   'P 1'
#
loop_
_entity.id
_entity.type
_entity.pdbx_description
1 polymer ?
#
loop_
_entity_poly.entity_id
_entity_poly.type
_entity_poly.pdbx_seq_one_letter_code
_entity_poly.pdbx_strand_id
1 'polypeptide(L)'
;GVVANWGTAVLGADEGDGWIKVGDLFLPKKLEGLPVLQVEERHDYILKSGHPEVETPGLPYCLEKEMPSQYGKVVPWDESIRGVDEGDGFIRVGDSFLPTEINGKRVLSVQENLAYVVCNGTAKLNGTGLPLCTERDMNTGSGVSARWGTVVEGVDEGNGWVRCGNFFVPKILDGEAVLRLQSMCLYTVCDGHPGIASDGLPYYWEKRPSAKHFSRTAAWGSTVTGTDEGDGWVKVDNRYLPKEVDGMPVLELKGRCSISDSSQGGKQPPEPDTAPSRLSQEGPESEPEPDAESGMPSSSGLDDSSAESPDPNQQRPSRKTRSRIRRPYRSSPETGGTAGTAFSSPSPWGMGPPDPGGVPPPSATPGLSLPTQPGMVPNPSPVGSLP
;
A
#
# COMPACT_ATOMS: atom_id res chain seq x y z
N GLY A 1 -6.68 -36.82 -7.82
CA GLY A 1 -6.79 -35.39 -8.10
C GLY A 1 -6.53 -34.64 -6.82
N VAL A 2 -5.84 -33.51 -6.89
CA VAL A 2 -5.76 -32.57 -5.76
C VAL A 2 -7.09 -31.82 -5.74
N VAL A 3 -7.74 -31.77 -4.59
CA VAL A 3 -9.03 -31.09 -4.40
C VAL A 3 -8.82 -29.98 -3.39
N ALA A 4 -9.25 -28.77 -3.72
CA ALA A 4 -9.36 -27.70 -2.75
C ALA A 4 -10.61 -27.93 -1.89
N ASN A 5 -10.45 -27.96 -0.57
CA ASN A 5 -11.59 -28.10 0.33
C ASN A 5 -12.36 -26.79 0.38
N TRP A 6 -13.70 -26.86 0.42
CA TRP A 6 -14.54 -25.69 0.59
C TRP A 6 -14.15 -24.92 1.87
N GLY A 7 -14.18 -23.59 1.77
CA GLY A 7 -13.78 -22.69 2.86
C GLY A 7 -12.27 -22.53 3.05
N THR A 8 -11.43 -23.20 2.25
CA THR A 8 -9.97 -22.97 2.30
C THR A 8 -9.57 -21.78 1.44
N ALA A 9 -8.70 -20.94 1.99
CA ALA A 9 -8.09 -19.86 1.23
C ALA A 9 -6.97 -20.42 0.33
N VAL A 10 -6.96 -19.97 -0.92
CA VAL A 10 -5.95 -20.34 -1.92
C VAL A 10 -5.32 -19.08 -2.50
N LEU A 11 -4.01 -19.12 -2.74
CA LEU A 11 -3.30 -18.04 -3.42
C LEU A 11 -3.17 -18.41 -4.90
N GLY A 12 -3.69 -17.55 -5.78
CA GLY A 12 -3.60 -17.78 -7.21
C GLY A 12 -3.62 -16.49 -8.02
N ALA A 13 -3.27 -16.62 -9.31
CA ALA A 13 -3.31 -15.53 -10.28
C ALA A 13 -4.59 -15.67 -11.12
N ASP A 14 -5.28 -14.55 -11.31
CA ASP A 14 -6.42 -14.48 -12.22
C ASP A 14 -5.94 -14.31 -13.66
N GLU A 15 -6.28 -15.25 -14.54
CA GLU A 15 -5.91 -15.19 -15.96
C GLU A 15 -6.96 -14.45 -16.82
N GLY A 16 -8.06 -13.98 -16.22
CA GLY A 16 -9.10 -13.21 -16.89
C GLY A 16 -10.05 -14.05 -17.76
N ASP A 17 -9.87 -15.36 -17.80
CA ASP A 17 -10.64 -16.33 -18.60
C ASP A 17 -11.73 -17.06 -17.79
N GLY A 18 -11.94 -16.64 -16.53
CA GLY A 18 -12.86 -17.30 -15.62
C GLY A 18 -12.19 -18.33 -14.70
N TRP A 19 -10.87 -18.49 -14.76
CA TRP A 19 -10.10 -19.40 -13.89
C TRP A 19 -9.08 -18.63 -13.04
N ILE A 20 -8.75 -19.21 -11.89
CA ILE A 20 -7.65 -18.79 -11.02
C ILE A 20 -6.58 -19.89 -11.05
N LYS A 21 -5.36 -19.52 -11.44
CA LYS A 21 -4.21 -20.42 -11.42
C LYS A 21 -3.59 -20.49 -10.03
N VAL A 22 -3.61 -21.67 -9.41
CA VAL A 22 -3.08 -21.96 -8.07
C VAL A 22 -1.91 -22.95 -8.22
N GLY A 23 -0.69 -22.42 -8.31
CA GLY A 23 0.49 -23.21 -8.67
C GLY A 23 0.39 -23.79 -10.08
N ASP A 24 0.42 -25.12 -10.20
CA ASP A 24 0.26 -25.85 -11.47
C ASP A 24 -1.20 -26.27 -11.75
N LEU A 25 -2.14 -25.87 -10.88
CA LEU A 25 -3.56 -26.23 -10.96
C LEU A 25 -4.43 -25.00 -11.26
N PHE A 26 -5.67 -25.24 -11.64
CA PHE A 26 -6.65 -24.19 -11.95
C PHE A 26 -7.93 -24.42 -11.17
N LEU A 27 -8.49 -23.33 -10.64
CA LEU A 27 -9.79 -23.33 -9.98
C LEU A 27 -10.75 -22.46 -10.79
N PRO A 28 -11.95 -22.98 -11.12
CA PRO A 28 -12.94 -22.19 -11.82
C PRO A 28 -13.49 -21.12 -10.87
N LYS A 29 -13.69 -19.90 -11.36
CA LYS A 29 -14.40 -18.87 -10.60
C LYS A 29 -15.88 -19.17 -10.46
N LYS A 30 -16.45 -19.88 -11.46
CA LYS A 30 -17.85 -20.28 -11.49
C LYS A 30 -17.98 -21.77 -11.77
N LEU A 31 -18.82 -22.45 -11.01
CA LEU A 31 -19.23 -23.83 -11.27
C LEU A 31 -20.73 -23.82 -11.56
N GLU A 32 -21.14 -24.31 -12.72
CA GLU A 32 -22.55 -24.27 -13.16
C GLU A 32 -23.15 -22.86 -13.15
N GLY A 33 -22.32 -21.84 -13.42
CA GLY A 33 -22.73 -20.43 -13.42
C GLY A 33 -22.74 -19.75 -12.06
N LEU A 34 -22.63 -20.51 -10.96
CA LEU A 34 -22.56 -19.99 -9.60
C LEU A 34 -21.12 -19.64 -9.22
N PRO A 35 -20.85 -18.48 -8.60
CA PRO A 35 -19.52 -18.13 -8.12
C PRO A 35 -19.10 -19.11 -7.01
N VAL A 36 -17.93 -19.73 -7.17
CA VAL A 36 -17.38 -20.70 -6.19
C VAL A 36 -16.11 -20.18 -5.51
N LEU A 37 -15.61 -19.02 -5.95
CA LEU A 37 -14.50 -18.31 -5.32
C LEU A 37 -14.98 -16.94 -4.86
N GLN A 38 -14.67 -16.60 -3.61
CA GLN A 38 -14.78 -15.24 -3.10
C GLN A 38 -13.37 -14.67 -3.08
N VAL A 39 -13.16 -13.55 -3.80
CA VAL A 39 -11.88 -12.85 -3.78
C VAL A 39 -11.77 -12.16 -2.43
N GLU A 40 -10.75 -12.54 -1.65
CA GLU A 40 -10.40 -11.84 -0.41
C GLU A 40 -9.29 -10.84 -0.71
N GLU A 41 -9.64 -9.55 -0.67
CA GLU A 41 -8.64 -8.48 -0.78
C GLU A 41 -7.91 -8.33 0.56
N ARG A 42 -6.69 -8.86 0.60
CA ARG A 42 -5.81 -8.70 1.76
C ARG A 42 -5.07 -7.38 1.63
N HIS A 43 -5.29 -6.52 2.60
CA HIS A 43 -4.56 -5.28 2.74
C HIS A 43 -3.54 -5.42 3.88
N ASP A 44 -2.43 -4.69 3.75
CA ASP A 44 -1.57 -4.42 4.89
C ASP A 44 -2.22 -3.27 5.68
N TYR A 45 -2.26 -3.35 7.00
CA TYR A 45 -2.79 -2.32 7.90
C TYR A 45 -1.71 -1.94 8.90
N ILE A 46 -1.61 -0.66 9.25
CA ILE A 46 -0.81 -0.21 10.39
C ILE A 46 -1.74 0.07 11.56
N LEU A 47 -1.37 -0.42 12.73
CA LEU A 47 -1.94 0.01 14.00
C LEU A 47 -1.40 1.39 14.35
N LYS A 48 -2.23 2.42 14.41
CA LYS A 48 -1.75 3.76 14.74
C LYS A 48 -1.62 3.94 16.24
N SER A 49 -0.45 4.32 16.74
CA SER A 49 -0.23 4.78 18.13
C SER A 49 -0.87 6.17 18.37
N GLY A 50 -2.17 6.31 18.13
CA GLY A 50 -2.87 7.60 18.14
C GLY A 50 -3.70 7.87 19.38
N HIS A 51 -3.79 6.92 20.32
CA HIS A 51 -4.73 7.02 21.43
C HIS A 51 -4.02 7.37 22.74
N PRO A 52 -4.03 8.64 23.19
CA PRO A 52 -3.35 9.04 24.42
C PRO A 52 -3.94 8.40 25.68
N GLU A 53 -5.18 7.88 25.62
CA GLU A 53 -5.84 7.32 26.82
C GLU A 53 -5.61 5.81 26.99
N VAL A 54 -4.97 5.12 26.04
CA VAL A 54 -4.76 3.67 26.12
C VAL A 54 -3.26 3.39 26.07
N GLU A 55 -2.63 3.48 27.25
CA GLU A 55 -1.23 3.06 27.49
C GLU A 55 -1.09 1.53 27.48
N THR A 56 -1.51 0.90 26.39
CA THR A 56 -1.27 -0.53 26.18
C THR A 56 -0.08 -0.69 25.25
N PRO A 57 0.66 -1.81 25.32
CA PRO A 57 1.75 -2.08 24.40
C PRO A 57 1.29 -2.30 22.95
N GLY A 58 -0.02 -2.48 22.72
CA GLY A 58 -0.59 -2.72 21.40
C GLY A 58 -2.05 -3.17 21.45
N LEU A 59 -2.56 -3.70 20.33
CA LEU A 59 -3.92 -4.19 20.17
C LEU A 59 -3.98 -5.73 20.33
N PRO A 60 -4.75 -6.28 21.29
CA PRO A 60 -4.90 -7.73 21.42
C PRO A 60 -5.67 -8.33 20.25
N TYR A 61 -5.24 -9.51 19.79
CA TYR A 61 -6.04 -10.33 18.88
C TYR A 61 -7.30 -10.86 19.59
N CYS A 62 -8.42 -10.85 18.88
CA CYS A 62 -9.65 -11.49 19.29
C CYS A 62 -9.82 -12.81 18.53
N LEU A 63 -10.24 -13.89 19.19
CA LEU A 63 -10.59 -15.15 18.47
C LEU A 63 -11.97 -15.08 17.84
N GLU A 64 -12.83 -14.24 18.39
CA GLU A 64 -14.20 -14.03 17.97
C GLU A 64 -14.45 -12.52 17.87
N LYS A 65 -15.45 -12.12 17.10
CA LYS A 65 -15.80 -10.69 16.90
C LYS A 65 -16.52 -10.07 18.10
N GLU A 66 -16.69 -10.84 19.17
CA GLU A 66 -17.34 -10.38 20.41
C GLU A 66 -16.27 -9.92 21.42
N MET A 67 -16.33 -8.63 21.79
CA MET A 67 -15.50 -8.03 22.85
C MET A 67 -15.79 -8.67 24.23
N PRO A 68 -14.78 -8.96 25.10
CA PRO A 68 -13.35 -9.16 24.85
C PRO A 68 -12.89 -10.50 25.48
N SER A 69 -12.84 -11.59 24.71
CA SER A 69 -12.01 -12.74 25.12
C SER A 69 -10.53 -12.40 24.81
N GLN A 70 -9.92 -11.58 25.67
CA GLN A 70 -8.53 -11.15 25.49
C GLN A 70 -7.61 -12.38 25.46
N TYR A 71 -7.02 -12.67 24.29
CA TYR A 71 -5.95 -13.65 24.17
C TYR A 71 -4.59 -12.96 24.19
N GLY A 72 -3.61 -13.58 24.83
CA GLY A 72 -2.32 -12.97 25.21
C GLY A 72 -1.39 -12.55 24.07
N LYS A 73 -1.78 -12.69 22.79
CA LYS A 73 -1.01 -12.14 21.68
C LYS A 73 -1.52 -10.75 21.37
N VAL A 74 -0.63 -9.78 21.53
CA VAL A 74 -0.87 -8.37 21.22
C VAL A 74 -0.08 -8.03 19.97
N VAL A 75 -0.66 -7.24 19.09
CA VAL A 75 0.04 -6.58 17.98
C VAL A 75 0.53 -5.23 18.49
N PRO A 76 1.84 -5.02 18.63
CA PRO A 76 2.41 -3.73 18.97
C PRO A 76 1.85 -2.58 18.13
N TRP A 77 1.74 -1.41 18.75
CA TRP A 77 1.45 -0.20 17.98
C TRP A 77 2.51 0.05 16.92
N ASP A 78 2.09 0.66 15.81
CA ASP A 78 2.87 0.93 14.60
C ASP A 78 3.36 -0.33 13.87
N GLU A 79 2.97 -1.52 14.31
CA GLU A 79 3.22 -2.75 13.57
C GLU A 79 2.26 -2.87 12.38
N SER A 80 2.82 -3.37 11.28
CA SER A 80 2.07 -3.69 10.06
C SER A 80 1.55 -5.13 10.15
N ILE A 81 0.26 -5.29 9.90
CA ILE A 81 -0.41 -6.59 9.84
C ILE A 81 -1.03 -6.78 8.46
N ARG A 82 -1.10 -8.01 8.00
CA ARG A 82 -1.85 -8.35 6.79
C ARG A 82 -3.18 -8.97 7.17
N GLY A 83 -4.28 -8.40 6.69
CA GLY A 83 -5.61 -8.89 7.00
C GLY A 83 -6.64 -8.60 5.92
N VAL A 84 -7.86 -9.08 6.14
CA VAL A 84 -9.02 -8.84 5.28
C VAL A 84 -10.02 -8.01 6.07
N ASP A 85 -10.46 -6.88 5.53
CA ASP A 85 -11.58 -6.13 6.09
C ASP A 85 -12.88 -6.86 5.77
N GLU A 86 -13.61 -7.27 6.80
CA GLU A 86 -14.89 -7.96 6.63
C GLU A 86 -16.07 -6.97 6.57
N GLY A 87 -15.80 -5.66 6.66
CA GLY A 87 -16.78 -4.59 6.53
C GLY A 87 -17.70 -4.42 7.76
N ASP A 88 -17.46 -5.18 8.82
CA ASP A 88 -18.24 -5.19 10.06
C ASP A 88 -17.49 -4.56 11.25
N GLY A 89 -16.42 -3.82 10.96
CA GLY A 89 -15.58 -3.22 11.98
C GLY A 89 -14.45 -4.12 12.47
N PHE A 90 -14.20 -5.26 11.82
CA PHE A 90 -13.08 -6.14 12.13
C PHE A 90 -12.21 -6.44 10.91
N ILE A 91 -10.91 -6.50 11.15
CA ILE A 91 -9.93 -7.05 10.21
C ILE A 91 -9.60 -8.47 10.65
N ARG A 92 -9.81 -9.45 9.77
CA ARG A 92 -9.38 -10.83 10.01
C ARG A 92 -7.92 -11.01 9.63
N VAL A 93 -7.13 -11.51 10.57
CA VAL A 93 -5.69 -11.78 10.46
C VAL A 93 -5.44 -13.25 10.81
N GLY A 94 -5.42 -14.12 9.79
CA GLY A 94 -5.38 -15.57 10.01
C GLY A 94 -6.67 -16.06 10.66
N ASP A 95 -6.53 -16.72 11.81
CA ASP A 95 -7.65 -17.24 12.64
C ASP A 95 -8.05 -16.28 13.77
N SER A 96 -7.64 -15.01 13.66
CA SER A 96 -7.91 -13.99 14.67
C SER A 96 -8.44 -12.72 14.03
N PHE A 97 -9.01 -11.85 14.84
CA PHE A 97 -9.65 -10.61 14.44
C PHE A 97 -9.03 -9.44 15.20
N LEU A 98 -8.99 -8.29 14.56
CA LEU A 98 -8.60 -7.03 15.20
C LEU A 98 -9.68 -5.99 14.90
N PRO A 99 -10.18 -5.28 15.92
CA PRO A 99 -11.18 -4.25 15.70
C PRO A 99 -10.56 -3.09 14.91
N THR A 100 -11.32 -2.55 13.95
CA THR A 100 -10.92 -1.35 13.21
C THR A 100 -11.09 -0.10 14.07
N GLU A 101 -11.99 -0.14 15.07
CA GLU A 101 -12.28 0.95 16.00
C GLU A 101 -12.29 0.50 17.46
N ILE A 102 -11.71 1.33 18.34
CA ILE A 102 -11.86 1.20 19.79
C ILE A 102 -12.40 2.51 20.32
N ASN A 103 -13.49 2.45 21.09
CA ASN A 103 -14.16 3.63 21.67
C ASN A 103 -14.54 4.67 20.59
N GLY A 104 -15.01 4.20 19.42
CA GLY A 104 -15.41 5.05 18.29
C GLY A 104 -14.25 5.76 17.58
N LYS A 105 -13.00 5.35 17.84
CA LYS A 105 -11.81 5.88 17.15
C LYS A 105 -11.14 4.77 16.36
N ARG A 106 -10.81 5.08 15.11
CA ARG A 106 -10.13 4.14 14.21
C ARG A 106 -8.70 3.86 14.67
N VAL A 107 -8.40 2.59 14.94
CA VAL A 107 -7.07 2.12 15.40
C VAL A 107 -6.27 1.44 14.28
N LEU A 108 -6.93 1.00 13.21
CA LEU A 108 -6.30 0.42 12.03
C LEU A 108 -6.44 1.34 10.82
N SER A 109 -5.32 1.59 10.15
CA SER A 109 -5.30 2.32 8.88
C SER A 109 -4.82 1.38 7.80
N VAL A 110 -5.57 1.28 6.70
CA VAL A 110 -5.08 0.62 5.48
C VAL A 110 -3.76 1.26 5.11
N GLN A 111 -2.76 0.41 4.94
CA GLN A 111 -1.41 0.75 4.56
C GLN A 111 -1.35 0.73 3.04
N GLU A 112 -1.63 1.88 2.42
CA GLU A 112 -1.44 2.00 0.98
C GLU A 112 0.05 1.92 0.68
N ASN A 113 0.45 0.90 -0.09
CA ASN A 113 1.80 0.82 -0.61
C ASN A 113 1.87 1.81 -1.78
N LEU A 114 2.51 2.94 -1.51
CA LEU A 114 2.60 4.05 -2.43
C LEU A 114 3.93 3.96 -3.18
N ALA A 115 3.88 4.22 -4.48
CA ALA A 115 5.09 4.40 -5.26
C ALA A 115 5.63 5.82 -5.04
N TYR A 116 6.94 5.96 -4.83
CA TYR A 116 7.63 7.24 -4.67
C TYR A 116 8.78 7.34 -5.65
N VAL A 117 8.89 8.45 -6.38
CA VAL A 117 10.07 8.75 -7.17
C VAL A 117 11.14 9.34 -6.26
N VAL A 118 12.31 8.73 -6.25
CA VAL A 118 13.50 9.19 -5.52
C VAL A 118 14.11 10.35 -6.30
N CYS A 119 13.96 11.57 -5.83
CA CYS A 119 14.35 12.77 -6.58
C CYS A 119 15.54 13.50 -5.94
N ASN A 120 16.55 13.84 -6.76
CA ASN A 120 17.71 14.64 -6.33
C ASN A 120 17.44 16.15 -6.47
N GLY A 121 16.20 16.60 -6.25
CA GLY A 121 15.69 17.87 -6.76
C GLY A 121 16.59 19.08 -6.45
N THR A 122 16.27 19.77 -5.37
CA THR A 122 16.97 20.98 -4.90
C THR A 122 18.13 20.67 -3.97
N ALA A 123 18.11 19.49 -3.34
CA ALA A 123 19.14 19.02 -2.42
C ALA A 123 20.53 18.96 -3.06
N LYS A 124 20.62 18.79 -4.40
CA LYS A 124 21.87 18.71 -5.19
C LYS A 124 22.93 17.86 -4.49
N LEU A 125 22.51 16.73 -3.94
CA LEU A 125 23.39 15.84 -3.21
C LEU A 125 24.35 15.21 -4.20
N ASN A 126 25.64 15.26 -3.86
CA ASN A 126 26.69 14.60 -4.61
C ASN A 126 26.58 13.10 -4.33
N GLY A 127 26.03 12.34 -5.28
CA GLY A 127 25.87 10.90 -5.12
C GLY A 127 24.99 10.30 -6.22
N THR A 128 25.03 8.97 -6.35
CA THR A 128 24.22 8.23 -7.32
C THR A 128 22.79 7.97 -6.85
N GLY A 129 22.48 8.19 -5.57
CA GLY A 129 21.18 7.89 -5.00
C GLY A 129 20.97 8.41 -3.57
N LEU A 130 19.75 8.19 -3.08
CA LEU A 130 19.32 8.46 -1.72
C LEU A 130 19.66 7.25 -0.83
N PRO A 131 20.41 7.42 0.28
CA PRO A 131 20.73 6.30 1.16
C PRO A 131 19.47 5.68 1.77
N LEU A 132 19.43 4.35 1.79
CA LEU A 132 18.43 3.57 2.50
C LEU A 132 18.93 3.33 3.93
N CYS A 133 18.08 3.57 4.93
CA CYS A 133 18.42 3.39 6.34
C CYS A 133 17.77 2.10 6.86
N THR A 134 18.42 1.38 7.77
CA THR A 134 17.79 0.21 8.44
C THR A 134 16.87 0.62 9.57
N GLU A 135 17.05 1.83 10.09
CA GLU A 135 16.20 2.44 11.11
C GLU A 135 15.79 3.85 10.65
N ARG A 136 14.91 4.49 11.42
CA ARG A 136 14.45 5.87 11.17
C ARG A 136 15.47 6.92 11.62
N ASP A 137 16.73 6.68 11.27
CA ASP A 137 17.87 7.51 11.59
C ASP A 137 18.83 7.53 10.40
N MET A 138 19.15 8.73 9.91
CA MET A 138 20.09 8.95 8.81
C MET A 138 21.51 8.44 9.10
N ASN A 139 21.85 8.26 10.38
CA ASN A 139 23.15 7.74 10.79
C ASN A 139 23.24 6.21 10.66
N THR A 140 22.11 5.52 10.50
CA THR A 140 22.03 4.05 10.35
C THR A 140 22.03 3.64 8.88
N GLY A 141 23.01 4.16 8.13
CA GLY A 141 23.13 3.88 6.70
C GLY A 141 23.34 2.39 6.43
N SER A 142 22.49 1.80 5.58
CA SER A 142 22.61 0.38 5.20
C SER A 142 23.77 0.08 4.24
N GLY A 143 24.43 1.12 3.72
CA GLY A 143 25.36 1.03 2.59
C GLY A 143 24.66 0.84 1.23
N VAL A 144 23.33 0.71 1.22
CA VAL A 144 22.50 0.66 0.00
C VAL A 144 21.88 2.03 -0.25
N SER A 145 21.78 2.42 -1.52
CA SER A 145 21.12 3.67 -1.92
C SER A 145 20.14 3.42 -3.07
N ALA A 146 18.94 4.01 -2.98
CA ALA A 146 18.01 4.06 -4.11
C ALA A 146 18.48 5.11 -5.12
N ARG A 147 18.66 4.72 -6.38
CA ARG A 147 19.20 5.62 -7.42
C ARG A 147 18.25 6.78 -7.68
N TRP A 148 18.79 7.96 -7.95
CA TRP A 148 17.96 9.11 -8.35
C TRP A 148 17.15 8.81 -9.61
N GLY A 149 15.90 9.27 -9.64
CA GLY A 149 14.91 9.02 -10.69
C GLY A 149 14.28 7.63 -10.64
N THR A 150 14.68 6.74 -9.72
CA THR A 150 14.03 5.44 -9.56
C THR A 150 12.77 5.54 -8.71
N VAL A 151 11.90 4.57 -8.88
CA VAL A 151 10.68 4.42 -8.09
C VAL A 151 10.97 3.46 -6.94
N VAL A 152 10.58 3.83 -5.74
CA VAL A 152 10.54 2.95 -4.58
C VAL A 152 9.10 2.80 -4.14
N GLU A 153 8.66 1.57 -3.92
CA GLU A 153 7.38 1.30 -3.29
C GLU A 153 7.59 1.24 -1.79
N GLY A 154 6.75 1.95 -1.06
CA GLY A 154 6.79 1.92 0.39
C GLY A 154 5.59 2.58 1.00
N VAL A 155 5.61 2.64 2.32
CA VAL A 155 4.50 3.16 3.09
C VAL A 155 4.92 4.42 3.81
N ASP A 156 4.16 5.49 3.61
CA ASP A 156 4.22 6.68 4.44
C ASP A 156 3.88 6.37 5.91
N GLU A 157 4.84 6.54 6.80
CA GLU A 157 4.59 6.43 8.23
C GLU A 157 4.04 7.75 8.82
N GLY A 158 3.92 8.81 8.02
CA GLY A 158 3.42 10.12 8.48
C GLY A 158 4.40 10.90 9.38
N ASN A 159 5.54 10.31 9.73
CA ASN A 159 6.62 10.89 10.54
C ASN A 159 7.77 11.48 9.69
N GLY A 160 7.55 11.66 8.40
CA GLY A 160 8.59 12.10 7.46
C GLY A 160 9.44 10.96 6.87
N TRP A 161 9.11 9.69 7.15
CA TRP A 161 9.76 8.52 6.57
C TRP A 161 8.78 7.68 5.75
N VAL A 162 9.33 7.00 4.74
CA VAL A 162 8.67 5.97 3.96
C VAL A 162 9.36 4.64 4.21
N ARG A 163 8.62 3.62 4.63
CA ARG A 163 9.14 2.27 4.82
C ARG A 163 9.06 1.48 3.52
N CYS A 164 10.21 1.14 2.95
CA CYS A 164 10.35 0.38 1.70
C CYS A 164 10.91 -1.02 2.03
N GLY A 165 10.03 -1.98 2.32
CA GLY A 165 10.44 -3.31 2.81
C GLY A 165 11.10 -3.25 4.19
N ASN A 166 12.38 -3.63 4.26
CA ASN A 166 13.20 -3.59 5.50
C ASN A 166 14.00 -2.29 5.64
N PHE A 167 13.79 -1.32 4.76
CA PHE A 167 14.50 -0.05 4.76
C PHE A 167 13.55 1.12 5.00
N PHE A 168 14.12 2.20 5.49
CA PHE A 168 13.47 3.48 5.68
C PHE A 168 14.12 4.51 4.77
N VAL A 169 13.26 5.31 4.14
CA VAL A 169 13.65 6.34 3.19
C VAL A 169 13.07 7.66 3.66
N PRO A 170 13.90 8.68 3.90
CA PRO A 170 13.40 9.96 4.37
C PRO A 170 12.65 10.67 3.26
N LYS A 171 11.54 11.35 3.59
CA LYS A 171 10.81 12.22 2.65
C LYS A 171 11.53 13.55 2.46
N ILE A 172 12.21 14.02 3.51
CA ILE A 172 12.94 15.28 3.54
C ILE A 172 14.37 15.00 4.00
N LEU A 173 15.36 15.48 3.25
CA LEU A 173 16.77 15.41 3.59
C LEU A 173 17.38 16.81 3.43
N ASP A 174 18.02 17.31 4.48
CA ASP A 174 18.55 18.69 4.54
C ASP A 174 17.52 19.79 4.23
N GLY A 175 16.25 19.56 4.63
CA GLY A 175 15.14 20.51 4.40
C GLY A 175 14.53 20.44 2.99
N GLU A 176 15.04 19.58 2.13
CA GLU A 176 14.57 19.42 0.75
C GLU A 176 13.83 18.09 0.56
N ALA A 177 12.75 18.10 -0.22
CA ALA A 177 11.99 16.89 -0.51
C ALA A 177 12.78 15.96 -1.45
N VAL A 178 13.06 14.75 -0.99
CA VAL A 178 13.83 13.72 -1.73
C VAL A 178 12.99 12.53 -2.18
N LEU A 179 11.74 12.45 -1.71
CA LEU A 179 10.73 11.56 -2.24
C LEU A 179 9.54 12.36 -2.76
N ARG A 180 9.13 12.07 -3.99
CA ARG A 180 7.88 12.58 -4.56
C ARG A 180 6.91 11.42 -4.71
N LEU A 181 5.73 11.55 -4.12
CA LEU A 181 4.67 10.55 -4.29
C LEU A 181 4.37 10.39 -5.79
N GLN A 182 4.59 9.19 -6.30
CA GLN A 182 4.20 8.78 -7.63
C GLN A 182 2.72 8.37 -7.59
N SER A 183 1.86 9.37 -7.45
CA SER A 183 0.42 9.13 -7.54
C SER A 183 0.13 8.71 -8.98
N MET A 184 -0.29 7.46 -9.19
CA MET A 184 -0.96 7.09 -10.43
C MET A 184 -2.30 7.83 -10.42
N CYS A 185 -2.45 8.73 -11.36
CA CYS A 185 -3.65 9.51 -11.53
C CYS A 185 -4.40 8.96 -12.73
N LEU A 186 -5.72 8.82 -12.59
CA LEU A 186 -6.61 8.51 -13.68
C LEU A 186 -7.04 9.83 -14.32
N TYR A 187 -6.69 10.02 -15.59
CA TYR A 187 -7.09 11.19 -16.37
C TYR A 187 -8.09 10.79 -17.44
N THR A 188 -9.07 11.65 -17.72
CA THR A 188 -9.85 11.58 -18.96
C THR A 188 -9.21 12.50 -19.99
N VAL A 189 -9.07 11.99 -21.21
CA VAL A 189 -8.58 12.78 -22.35
C VAL A 189 -9.74 13.59 -22.91
N CYS A 190 -9.74 14.91 -22.68
CA CYS A 190 -10.87 15.77 -23.01
C CYS A 190 -10.88 16.13 -24.50
N ASP A 191 -12.04 16.06 -25.15
CA ASP A 191 -12.27 16.43 -26.56
C ASP A 191 -12.24 17.96 -26.82
N GLY A 192 -11.84 18.75 -25.83
CA GLY A 192 -12.06 20.19 -25.78
C GLY A 192 -11.16 21.06 -26.66
N HIS A 193 -10.41 20.53 -27.64
CA HIS A 193 -9.59 21.35 -28.54
C HIS A 193 -10.29 21.55 -29.89
N PRO A 194 -11.05 22.66 -30.08
CA PRO A 194 -11.85 22.89 -31.29
C PRO A 194 -11.03 23.09 -32.58
N GLY A 195 -9.70 22.96 -32.55
CA GLY A 195 -8.82 23.13 -33.70
C GLY A 195 -8.11 21.86 -34.18
N ILE A 196 -8.19 20.75 -33.44
CA ILE A 196 -7.42 19.54 -33.77
C ILE A 196 -8.38 18.45 -34.26
N ALA A 197 -8.56 18.35 -35.57
CA ALA A 197 -9.28 17.25 -36.23
C ALA A 197 -8.46 15.95 -36.21
N SER A 198 -8.18 15.42 -35.01
CA SER A 198 -7.49 14.16 -34.82
C SER A 198 -8.31 13.23 -33.93
N ASP A 199 -8.11 11.92 -34.07
CA ASP A 199 -8.85 10.90 -33.32
C ASP A 199 -8.46 10.84 -31.82
N GLY A 200 -7.46 11.62 -31.38
CA GLY A 200 -7.04 11.65 -29.98
C GLY A 200 -5.82 12.52 -29.69
N LEU A 201 -5.44 12.61 -28.42
CA LEU A 201 -4.25 13.32 -27.94
C LEU A 201 -2.98 12.51 -28.25
N PRO A 202 -2.01 13.02 -29.03
CA PRO A 202 -0.80 12.28 -29.36
C PRO A 202 0.09 12.07 -28.14
N TYR A 203 0.67 10.88 -28.03
CA TYR A 203 1.75 10.61 -27.08
C TYR A 203 3.05 11.28 -27.52
N TYR A 204 3.92 11.59 -26.57
CA TYR A 204 5.24 12.17 -26.79
C TYR A 204 6.33 11.27 -26.21
N TRP A 205 7.47 11.18 -26.89
CA TRP A 205 8.65 10.47 -26.37
C TRP A 205 9.41 11.28 -25.33
N GLU A 206 9.34 12.61 -25.46
CA GLU A 206 9.98 13.58 -24.58
C GLU A 206 8.97 14.69 -24.23
N LYS A 207 9.21 15.43 -23.15
CA LYS A 207 8.37 16.54 -22.70
C LYS A 207 8.54 17.80 -23.55
N ARG A 208 8.41 17.67 -24.88
CA ARG A 208 8.57 18.75 -25.85
C ARG A 208 7.59 18.59 -27.02
N PRO A 209 6.93 19.67 -27.49
CA PRO A 209 5.94 19.61 -28.57
C PRO A 209 6.45 19.05 -29.91
N SER A 210 7.76 19.08 -30.16
CA SER A 210 8.38 18.55 -31.38
C SER A 210 8.57 17.03 -31.36
N ALA A 211 8.55 16.38 -30.19
CA ALA A 211 8.82 14.95 -30.02
C ALA A 211 7.55 14.08 -30.11
N LYS A 212 6.66 14.38 -31.06
CA LYS A 212 5.38 13.68 -31.24
C LYS A 212 5.57 12.24 -31.69
N HIS A 213 4.84 11.32 -31.06
CA HIS A 213 4.74 9.93 -31.46
C HIS A 213 3.54 9.74 -32.40
N PHE A 214 3.72 10.02 -33.69
CA PHE A 214 2.61 10.04 -34.65
C PHE A 214 1.79 8.75 -34.75
N SER A 215 2.35 7.59 -34.38
CA SER A 215 1.63 6.31 -34.49
C SER A 215 0.78 5.92 -33.27
N ARG A 216 0.73 6.71 -32.19
CA ARG A 216 -0.16 6.43 -31.05
C ARG A 216 -0.78 7.71 -30.51
N THR A 217 -2.09 7.67 -30.34
CA THR A 217 -2.90 8.69 -29.68
C THR A 217 -3.69 8.06 -28.55
N ALA A 218 -3.97 8.84 -27.51
CA ALA A 218 -4.98 8.52 -26.52
C ALA A 218 -6.31 9.07 -27.04
N ALA A 219 -7.28 8.20 -27.31
CA ALA A 219 -8.54 8.61 -27.93
C ALA A 219 -9.26 9.65 -27.06
N TRP A 220 -9.93 10.62 -27.68
CA TRP A 220 -10.75 11.57 -26.93
C TRP A 220 -11.87 10.83 -26.16
N GLY A 221 -12.17 11.29 -24.95
CA GLY A 221 -13.09 10.65 -24.01
C GLY A 221 -12.53 9.40 -23.31
N SER A 222 -11.38 8.87 -23.73
CA SER A 222 -10.77 7.72 -23.06
C SER A 222 -10.17 8.11 -21.71
N THR A 223 -9.98 7.11 -20.85
CA THR A 223 -9.22 7.26 -19.61
C THR A 223 -7.80 6.75 -19.79
N VAL A 224 -6.84 7.43 -19.17
CA VAL A 224 -5.42 7.05 -19.13
C VAL A 224 -4.94 7.11 -17.70
N THR A 225 -4.21 6.09 -17.28
CA THR A 225 -3.54 6.07 -15.98
C THR A 225 -2.10 6.51 -16.17
N GLY A 226 -1.66 7.52 -15.42
CA GLY A 226 -0.30 8.05 -15.55
C GLY A 226 0.17 8.78 -14.30
N THR A 227 1.47 9.01 -14.24
CA THR A 227 2.09 9.80 -13.16
C THR A 227 2.06 11.28 -13.52
N ASP A 228 1.54 12.10 -12.63
CA ASP A 228 1.66 13.55 -12.72
C ASP A 228 3.11 13.99 -12.43
N GLU A 229 3.79 14.56 -13.42
CA GLU A 229 5.18 15.01 -13.24
C GLU A 229 5.26 16.42 -12.62
N GLY A 230 4.13 17.11 -12.48
CA GLY A 230 4.04 18.45 -11.89
C GLY A 230 4.57 19.58 -12.79
N ASP A 231 4.97 19.28 -14.02
CA ASP A 231 5.52 20.21 -15.01
C ASP A 231 4.60 20.41 -16.22
N GLY A 232 3.31 20.11 -16.06
CA GLY A 232 2.33 20.16 -17.14
C GLY A 232 2.25 18.87 -17.97
N TRP A 233 2.99 17.82 -17.60
CA TRP A 233 2.96 16.54 -18.30
C TRP A 233 2.50 15.40 -17.39
N VAL A 234 1.86 14.41 -18.01
CA VAL A 234 1.51 13.13 -17.41
C VAL A 234 2.33 12.05 -18.09
N LYS A 235 3.10 11.28 -17.32
CA LYS A 235 3.86 10.14 -17.82
C LYS A 235 2.97 8.90 -17.83
N VAL A 236 2.72 8.35 -19.01
CA VAL A 236 1.95 7.11 -19.23
C VAL A 236 2.91 6.09 -19.81
N ASP A 237 3.25 5.06 -19.02
CA ASP A 237 4.32 4.11 -19.31
C ASP A 237 5.66 4.81 -19.64
N ASN A 238 6.15 4.62 -20.88
CA ASN A 238 7.38 5.20 -21.42
C ASN A 238 7.13 6.44 -22.29
N ARG A 239 5.97 7.09 -22.14
CA ARG A 239 5.50 8.20 -22.97
C ARG A 239 4.92 9.30 -22.10
N TYR A 240 4.68 10.45 -22.72
CA TYR A 240 4.15 11.63 -22.06
C TYR A 240 2.91 12.13 -22.79
N LEU A 241 1.92 12.57 -22.03
CA LEU A 241 0.78 13.34 -22.52
C LEU A 241 0.82 14.73 -21.88
N PRO A 242 0.66 15.81 -22.66
CA PRO A 242 0.58 17.14 -22.10
C PRO A 242 -0.78 17.31 -21.40
N LYS A 243 -0.81 18.07 -20.31
CA LYS A 243 -2.07 18.46 -19.65
C LYS A 243 -2.78 19.58 -20.39
N GLU A 244 -2.01 20.42 -21.07
CA GLU A 244 -2.51 21.57 -21.82
C GLU A 244 -1.88 21.61 -23.23
N VAL A 245 -2.68 21.94 -24.23
CA VAL A 245 -2.22 22.20 -25.60
C VAL A 245 -2.75 23.57 -26.01
N ASP A 246 -1.85 24.49 -26.34
CA ASP A 246 -2.17 25.89 -26.65
C ASP A 246 -2.96 26.61 -25.54
N GLY A 247 -2.67 26.27 -24.28
CA GLY A 247 -3.34 26.83 -23.10
C GLY A 247 -4.73 26.26 -22.80
N MET A 248 -5.19 25.27 -23.58
CA MET A 248 -6.44 24.56 -23.31
C MET A 248 -6.16 23.23 -22.62
N PRO A 249 -6.85 22.90 -21.52
CA PRO A 249 -6.67 21.62 -20.82
C PRO A 249 -7.19 20.47 -21.68
N VAL A 250 -6.34 19.46 -21.90
CA VAL A 250 -6.65 18.26 -22.69
C VAL A 250 -6.65 16.98 -21.85
N LEU A 251 -6.28 17.07 -20.57
CA LEU A 251 -6.40 16.01 -19.58
C LEU A 251 -7.13 16.53 -18.34
N GLU A 252 -8.22 15.87 -17.96
CA GLU A 252 -8.97 16.14 -16.73
C GLU A 252 -8.68 15.04 -15.72
N LEU A 253 -8.25 15.41 -14.51
CA LEU A 253 -8.01 14.45 -13.43
C LEU A 253 -9.37 13.93 -12.91
N LYS A 254 -9.62 12.62 -13.07
CA LYS A 254 -10.83 11.97 -12.54
C LYS A 254 -10.64 11.43 -11.13
N GLY A 255 -9.41 11.03 -10.79
CA GLY A 255 -9.10 10.51 -9.47
C GLY A 255 -7.62 10.14 -9.36
N ARG A 256 -7.19 9.88 -8.13
CA ARG A 256 -5.91 9.23 -7.87
C ARG A 256 -6.22 7.74 -7.74
N CYS A 257 -5.65 6.92 -8.61
CA CYS A 257 -5.68 5.48 -8.42
C CYS A 257 -4.74 5.17 -7.25
N SER A 258 -5.32 4.83 -6.11
CA SER A 258 -4.66 3.91 -5.20
C SER A 258 -4.46 2.60 -5.99
N ILE A 259 -3.24 2.07 -5.99
CA ILE A 259 -2.85 0.88 -6.77
C ILE A 259 -3.70 -0.35 -6.39
N SER A 260 -4.46 -0.30 -5.30
CA SER A 260 -5.31 -1.36 -4.79
C SER A 260 -6.62 -1.60 -5.58
N ASP A 261 -7.05 -0.72 -6.49
CA ASP A 261 -8.45 -0.72 -6.96
C ASP A 261 -8.67 -1.07 -8.46
N SER A 262 -7.88 -2.00 -9.03
CA SER A 262 -7.95 -2.34 -10.46
C SER A 262 -8.73 -3.63 -10.81
N SER A 263 -9.49 -4.20 -9.88
CA SER A 263 -10.28 -5.44 -10.07
C SER A 263 -11.79 -5.25 -10.28
N GLN A 264 -12.37 -4.06 -10.14
CA GLN A 264 -13.82 -3.86 -10.32
C GLN A 264 -14.19 -3.34 -11.71
N GLY A 265 -14.37 -4.27 -12.65
CA GLY A 265 -14.83 -4.00 -14.02
C GLY A 265 -15.90 -4.97 -14.53
N GLY A 266 -16.73 -5.52 -13.64
CA GLY A 266 -17.89 -6.35 -14.01
C GLY A 266 -19.15 -5.49 -14.12
N LYS A 267 -19.54 -5.11 -15.35
CA LYS A 267 -20.84 -4.49 -15.61
C LYS A 267 -21.98 -5.39 -15.12
N GLN A 268 -22.72 -4.95 -14.10
CA GLN A 268 -24.01 -5.50 -13.74
C GLN A 268 -25.00 -5.23 -14.90
N PRO A 269 -25.72 -6.23 -15.43
CA PRO A 269 -26.78 -6.00 -16.41
C PRO A 269 -27.91 -5.19 -15.77
N PRO A 270 -28.57 -4.29 -16.52
CA PRO A 270 -29.74 -3.57 -16.01
C PRO A 270 -30.87 -4.58 -15.71
N GLU A 271 -31.36 -4.56 -14.47
CA GLU A 271 -32.56 -5.31 -14.09
C GLU A 271 -33.78 -4.79 -14.87
N PRO A 272 -34.72 -5.68 -15.26
CA PRO A 272 -35.95 -5.27 -15.93
C PRO A 272 -36.96 -4.68 -14.94
N ASP A 273 -37.53 -3.54 -15.35
CA ASP A 273 -38.63 -2.81 -14.71
C ASP A 273 -39.75 -3.74 -14.21
N THR A 274 -40.00 -3.71 -12.90
CA THR A 274 -41.26 -4.21 -12.31
C THR A 274 -42.14 -3.02 -11.94
N ALA A 275 -43.27 -2.91 -12.63
CA ALA A 275 -44.30 -1.89 -12.45
C ALA A 275 -45.00 -1.96 -11.08
N PRO A 276 -45.66 -0.86 -10.63
CA PRO A 276 -46.14 -0.73 -9.26
C PRO A 276 -47.53 -1.36 -9.07
N SER A 277 -47.66 -2.27 -8.10
CA SER A 277 -48.96 -2.75 -7.62
C SER A 277 -49.44 -1.90 -6.44
N ARG A 278 -50.48 -1.15 -6.75
CA ARG A 278 -51.40 -0.41 -5.89
C ARG A 278 -52.29 -1.40 -5.12
N LEU A 279 -52.33 -1.35 -3.79
CA LEU A 279 -53.54 -1.67 -3.03
C LEU A 279 -53.51 -1.04 -1.63
N SER A 280 -54.62 -0.39 -1.32
CA SER A 280 -54.96 0.36 -0.12
C SER A 280 -55.00 -0.47 1.16
N GLN A 281 -54.75 0.16 2.31
CA GLN A 281 -55.65 0.03 3.46
C GLN A 281 -55.53 1.21 4.44
N GLU A 282 -56.71 1.57 4.96
CA GLU A 282 -57.06 2.70 5.82
C GLU A 282 -56.57 2.55 7.28
N GLY A 283 -56.65 3.64 8.05
CA GLY A 283 -56.10 3.91 9.41
C GLY A 283 -56.60 3.03 10.58
N PRO A 284 -56.66 3.51 11.86
CA PRO A 284 -56.53 4.90 12.34
C PRO A 284 -55.66 5.12 13.62
N GLU A 285 -55.30 6.39 13.85
CA GLU A 285 -55.48 7.17 15.10
C GLU A 285 -55.13 6.55 16.47
N SER A 286 -54.11 7.10 17.15
CA SER A 286 -54.14 7.46 18.59
C SER A 286 -52.84 8.12 19.08
N GLU A 287 -52.94 9.42 19.39
CA GLU A 287 -52.22 10.11 20.48
C GLU A 287 -52.75 9.60 21.85
N PRO A 288 -51.98 9.68 22.97
CA PRO A 288 -51.63 10.98 23.57
C PRO A 288 -50.30 11.06 24.35
N GLU A 289 -49.85 12.30 24.57
CA GLU A 289 -48.93 12.70 25.64
C GLU A 289 -49.54 12.47 27.05
N PRO A 290 -48.73 12.50 28.12
CA PRO A 290 -48.72 13.73 28.90
C PRO A 290 -47.37 14.12 29.54
N ASP A 291 -47.27 15.43 29.75
CA ASP A 291 -46.39 16.16 30.67
C ASP A 291 -46.31 15.56 32.09
N ALA A 292 -45.14 15.70 32.73
CA ALA A 292 -45.05 15.98 34.17
C ALA A 292 -43.71 16.61 34.56
N GLU A 293 -43.84 17.67 35.35
CA GLU A 293 -42.86 18.61 35.87
C GLU A 293 -41.83 18.04 36.87
N SER A 294 -40.81 18.87 37.11
CA SER A 294 -40.38 19.39 38.43
C SER A 294 -38.99 18.98 38.97
N GLY A 295 -38.21 20.01 39.37
CA GLY A 295 -37.24 19.89 40.48
C GLY A 295 -35.83 20.44 40.27
N MET A 296 -35.61 21.72 40.57
CA MET A 296 -34.32 22.31 41.03
C MET A 296 -33.87 21.71 42.39
N PRO A 297 -32.69 22.00 43.04
CA PRO A 297 -31.73 23.10 42.85
C PRO A 297 -30.20 22.83 43.07
N SER A 298 -29.40 23.86 42.74
CA SER A 298 -28.17 24.42 43.38
C SER A 298 -27.21 23.59 44.25
N SER A 299 -25.91 23.65 43.92
CA SER A 299 -24.73 23.77 44.83
C SER A 299 -23.45 23.92 43.98
N SER A 300 -22.74 25.06 43.97
CA SER A 300 -21.73 25.59 44.90
C SER A 300 -20.35 24.90 44.85
N GLY A 301 -19.30 25.67 44.53
CA GLY A 301 -17.86 25.36 44.65
C GLY A 301 -17.11 26.05 43.50
N LEU A 302 -16.63 27.29 43.62
CA LEU A 302 -15.44 27.77 44.35
C LEU A 302 -14.13 27.04 43.99
N ASP A 303 -13.09 27.87 43.88
CA ASP A 303 -11.67 27.58 43.76
C ASP A 303 -11.20 27.24 42.34
N ASP A 304 -10.03 27.65 41.85
CA ASP A 304 -8.98 28.59 42.24
C ASP A 304 -7.95 28.39 41.11
N SER A 305 -7.37 29.45 40.56
CA SER A 305 -6.05 29.46 39.89
C SER A 305 -5.91 30.72 39.06
N SER A 306 -5.27 31.69 39.70
CA SER A 306 -4.73 32.89 39.09
C SER A 306 -3.71 32.52 38.00
N ALA A 307 -3.87 33.15 36.83
CA ALA A 307 -2.88 33.14 35.77
C ALA A 307 -1.69 34.02 36.17
N GLU A 308 -0.54 33.40 36.42
CA GLU A 308 0.75 34.09 36.46
C GLU A 308 1.13 34.56 35.05
N SER A 309 1.47 35.83 34.96
CA SER A 309 2.02 36.49 33.78
C SER A 309 3.52 36.17 33.65
N PRO A 310 4.05 35.87 32.46
CA PRO A 310 5.49 35.92 32.24
C PRO A 310 5.96 37.34 31.92
N ASP A 311 6.87 37.81 32.77
CA ASP A 311 7.67 39.04 32.68
C ASP A 311 8.54 39.08 31.40
N PRO A 312 8.51 40.16 30.59
CA PRO A 312 9.31 40.29 29.38
C PRO A 312 10.56 41.14 29.63
N ASN A 313 11.63 40.58 30.22
CA ASN A 313 12.92 41.26 30.19
C ASN A 313 14.11 40.34 30.47
N GLN A 314 14.87 39.96 29.42
CA GLN A 314 16.33 39.83 29.51
C GLN A 314 17.01 39.77 28.13
N GLN A 315 17.38 40.98 27.68
CA GLN A 315 18.68 41.37 27.15
C GLN A 315 19.56 40.33 26.41
N ARG A 316 19.69 40.58 25.10
CA ARG A 316 20.86 40.27 24.27
C ARG A 316 22.19 40.56 24.96
N PRO A 317 23.25 39.82 24.57
CA PRO A 317 24.36 40.54 23.95
C PRO A 317 24.81 39.93 22.61
N SER A 318 24.94 40.84 21.65
CA SER A 318 25.64 40.69 20.38
C SER A 318 27.13 40.38 20.57
N ARG A 319 27.64 39.32 19.92
CA ARG A 319 29.07 39.18 19.61
C ARG A 319 29.27 38.99 18.11
N LYS A 320 29.76 40.06 17.49
CA LYS A 320 30.50 40.04 16.22
C LYS A 320 31.90 39.53 16.51
N THR A 321 32.33 38.48 15.81
CA THR A 321 33.76 38.20 15.60
C THR A 321 33.98 37.90 14.13
N ARG A 322 34.57 38.89 13.45
CA ARG A 322 35.35 38.73 12.23
C ARG A 322 36.57 37.86 12.54
N SER A 323 36.85 36.87 11.72
CA SER A 323 38.22 36.43 11.47
C SER A 323 38.37 36.05 9.99
N ARG A 324 38.95 37.01 9.26
CA ARG A 324 39.68 36.76 8.01
C ARG A 324 40.87 35.86 8.35
N ILE A 325 41.04 34.74 7.64
CA ILE A 325 42.36 34.18 7.39
C ILE A 325 42.50 33.99 5.88
N ARG A 326 43.54 34.64 5.34
CA ARG A 326 43.99 34.60 3.96
C ARG A 326 45.20 33.67 3.88
N ARG A 327 45.23 32.86 2.80
CA ARG A 327 46.40 32.38 2.00
C ARG A 327 47.32 31.30 2.62
N PRO A 328 48.19 30.62 1.81
CA PRO A 328 48.29 30.59 0.34
C PRO A 328 48.38 29.18 -0.29
N TYR A 329 48.25 29.18 -1.63
CA TYR A 329 48.82 28.25 -2.61
C TYR A 329 50.16 27.62 -2.18
N ARG A 330 50.30 26.30 -2.37
CA ARG A 330 51.60 25.64 -2.51
C ARG A 330 51.61 24.76 -3.76
N SER A 331 52.57 25.08 -4.61
CA SER A 331 52.90 24.54 -5.91
C SER A 331 53.40 23.09 -5.85
N SER A 332 53.30 22.44 -7.02
CA SER A 332 53.88 21.15 -7.43
C SER A 332 55.35 20.94 -7.03
N PRO A 333 55.83 19.70 -7.16
CA PRO A 333 56.82 19.50 -8.21
C PRO A 333 56.58 18.26 -9.09
N GLU A 334 57.01 18.40 -10.34
CA GLU A 334 57.28 17.33 -11.29
C GLU A 334 58.59 16.59 -10.96
N THR A 335 58.91 15.60 -11.82
CA THR A 335 60.10 14.71 -11.91
C THR A 335 59.90 13.36 -11.22
N GLY A 336 60.11 12.20 -11.83
CA GLY A 336 60.60 11.85 -13.16
C GLY A 336 61.15 10.41 -13.14
N GLY A 337 60.96 9.66 -14.23
CA GLY A 337 61.68 8.42 -14.56
C GLY A 337 61.20 7.14 -13.84
N THR A 338 61.42 5.92 -14.30
CA THR A 338 61.97 5.32 -15.54
C THR A 338 61.86 3.80 -15.32
N ALA A 339 61.62 3.01 -16.38
CA ALA A 339 61.88 1.55 -16.51
C ALA A 339 61.25 0.60 -15.44
N GLY A 340 60.43 -0.38 -15.78
CA GLY A 340 60.75 -1.51 -16.66
C GLY A 340 61.21 -2.70 -15.83
N THR A 341 60.35 -3.70 -15.59
CA THR A 341 60.76 -5.11 -15.40
C THR A 341 59.55 -6.04 -15.35
N ALA A 342 59.59 -7.07 -16.19
CA ALA A 342 58.71 -8.23 -16.16
C ALA A 342 59.17 -9.21 -15.08
N PHE A 343 58.23 -9.80 -14.34
CA PHE A 343 58.38 -11.04 -13.57
C PHE A 343 56.96 -11.66 -13.49
N SER A 344 56.67 -12.69 -14.29
CA SER A 344 56.84 -14.12 -13.97
C SER A 344 56.12 -14.57 -12.71
N SER A 345 55.18 -15.50 -12.94
CA SER A 345 54.35 -16.25 -11.99
C SER A 345 55.12 -16.87 -10.83
N PRO A 346 54.42 -17.26 -9.76
CA PRO A 346 54.18 -18.70 -9.62
C PRO A 346 52.78 -19.07 -9.07
N SER A 347 52.20 -20.14 -9.63
CA SER A 347 51.23 -21.00 -8.93
C SER A 347 51.90 -21.67 -7.73
N PRO A 348 51.17 -22.01 -6.66
CA PRO A 348 50.98 -23.45 -6.40
C PRO A 348 49.70 -23.83 -5.62
N TRP A 349 49.43 -25.14 -5.61
CA TRP A 349 48.45 -25.90 -4.79
C TRP A 349 46.97 -25.78 -5.25
N GLY A 350 46.29 -26.80 -5.78
CA GLY A 350 46.44 -28.24 -5.59
C GLY A 350 45.61 -28.73 -4.41
N MET A 351 44.29 -28.55 -4.47
CA MET A 351 43.32 -29.13 -3.52
C MET A 351 42.19 -29.77 -4.34
N GLY A 352 42.20 -31.10 -4.41
CA GLY A 352 41.12 -31.89 -4.98
C GLY A 352 39.93 -31.97 -4.01
N PRO A 353 38.70 -32.15 -4.52
CA PRO A 353 37.52 -32.32 -3.66
C PRO A 353 37.47 -33.73 -3.06
N PRO A 354 36.96 -33.88 -1.82
CA PRO A 354 36.72 -35.19 -1.24
C PRO A 354 35.45 -35.85 -1.81
N ASP A 355 35.56 -37.17 -1.91
CA ASP A 355 34.57 -38.18 -2.29
C ASP A 355 33.29 -38.12 -1.41
N PRO A 356 32.06 -38.18 -1.96
CA PRO A 356 30.84 -38.26 -1.18
C PRO A 356 30.58 -39.72 -0.73
N GLY A 357 30.96 -40.00 0.51
CA GLY A 357 30.66 -41.27 1.18
C GLY A 357 29.17 -41.45 1.49
N GLY A 358 28.61 -42.56 1.02
CA GLY A 358 27.81 -43.49 1.82
C GLY A 358 26.46 -43.02 2.34
N VAL A 359 25.40 -43.32 1.58
CA VAL A 359 24.01 -43.35 2.07
C VAL A 359 23.75 -44.69 2.78
N PRO A 360 23.38 -44.71 4.08
CA PRO A 360 22.81 -45.91 4.69
C PRO A 360 21.30 -46.03 4.40
N PRO A 361 20.75 -47.25 4.30
CA PRO A 361 19.33 -47.48 4.00
C PRO A 361 18.42 -47.12 5.19
N PRO A 362 17.15 -46.73 4.95
CA PRO A 362 16.22 -46.40 6.02
C PRO A 362 15.74 -47.66 6.76
N SER A 363 15.88 -47.60 8.08
CA SER A 363 15.32 -48.53 9.06
C SER A 363 13.79 -48.52 9.03
N ALA A 364 13.22 -49.72 9.11
CA ALA A 364 11.78 -49.98 9.18
C ALA A 364 11.13 -49.34 10.42
N THR A 365 10.01 -48.64 10.20
CA THR A 365 9.11 -48.17 11.26
C THR A 365 7.96 -49.18 11.42
N PRO A 366 7.57 -49.57 12.66
CA PRO A 366 6.49 -50.51 12.90
C PRO A 366 5.11 -49.84 12.76
N GLY A 367 4.13 -50.67 12.38
CA GLY A 367 2.77 -50.28 12.01
C GLY A 367 1.96 -49.61 13.12
N LEU A 368 1.13 -48.67 12.69
CA LEU A 368 0.02 -48.12 13.45
C LEU A 368 -1.29 -48.54 12.75
N SER A 369 -2.13 -49.19 13.54
CA SER A 369 -3.44 -49.73 13.20
C SER A 369 -4.43 -48.65 12.79
N LEU A 370 -5.18 -48.90 11.72
CA LEU A 370 -6.35 -48.10 11.31
C LEU A 370 -7.48 -48.21 12.34
N PRO A 371 -8.18 -47.10 12.67
CA PRO A 371 -9.49 -47.17 13.27
C PRO A 371 -10.57 -47.46 12.21
N THR A 372 -11.41 -48.44 12.54
CA THR A 372 -12.64 -48.87 11.85
C THR A 372 -13.59 -47.69 11.58
N GLN A 373 -14.02 -47.52 10.32
CA GLN A 373 -15.12 -46.62 9.96
C GLN A 373 -16.49 -47.22 10.35
N PRO A 374 -17.44 -46.42 10.88
CA PRO A 374 -18.83 -46.83 11.04
C PRO A 374 -19.58 -46.76 9.68
N GLY A 375 -20.46 -47.74 9.48
CA GLY A 375 -21.07 -48.09 8.19
C GLY A 375 -21.98 -47.03 7.57
N MET A 376 -21.91 -46.94 6.24
CA MET A 376 -22.87 -46.24 5.39
C MET A 376 -24.19 -47.01 5.34
N VAL A 377 -25.28 -46.30 5.60
CA VAL A 377 -26.66 -46.75 5.38
C VAL A 377 -26.98 -46.60 3.89
N PRO A 378 -27.56 -47.61 3.21
CA PRO A 378 -27.95 -47.49 1.81
C PRO A 378 -29.21 -46.61 1.67
N ASN A 379 -29.11 -45.65 0.73
CA ASN A 379 -30.18 -44.75 0.31
C ASN A 379 -31.20 -45.53 -0.56
N PRO A 380 -32.53 -45.41 -0.34
CA PRO A 380 -33.51 -46.13 -1.13
C PRO A 380 -33.68 -45.54 -2.53
N SER A 381 -33.81 -46.43 -3.52
CA SER A 381 -34.06 -46.11 -4.93
C SER A 381 -35.41 -45.42 -5.15
N PRO A 382 -35.54 -44.53 -6.14
CA PRO A 382 -36.83 -43.93 -6.51
C PRO A 382 -37.67 -44.93 -7.33
N VAL A 383 -38.87 -45.22 -6.81
CA VAL A 383 -39.95 -45.90 -7.50
C VAL A 383 -40.82 -44.85 -8.18
N GLY A 384 -41.19 -45.07 -9.45
CA GLY A 384 -42.42 -44.51 -10.01
C GLY A 384 -42.25 -43.79 -11.33
N SER A 385 -42.24 -44.57 -12.42
CA SER A 385 -42.74 -44.12 -13.72
C SER A 385 -44.25 -44.36 -13.81
N LEU A 386 -44.90 -43.53 -14.63
CA LEU A 386 -46.20 -43.67 -15.33
C LEU A 386 -47.35 -42.78 -14.81
N PRO A 387 -48.35 -42.48 -15.67
CA PRO A 387 -48.43 -42.64 -17.13
C PRO A 387 -48.36 -41.32 -17.92
#